data_AF-A0A7C3K5T3-F1
#
_entry.id   AF-A0A7C3K5T3-F1
#
_cell.length_a   1.000
_cell.length_b   1.000
_cell.length_c   1.000
_cell.angle_alpha   90.00
_cell.angle_beta   90.00
_cell.angle_gamma   90.00
#
_symmetry.space_group_name_H-M   'P 1'
#
loop_
_entity.id
_entity.type
_entity.pdbx_description
1 polymer ?
#
loop_
_entity_poly.entity_id
_entity_poly.type
_entity_poly.pdbx_seq_one_letter_code
_entity_poly.pdbx_strand_id
1 'polypeptide(L)'
;MAPYWRYAIELFPQFQKKRIPVARFICRERRKTFSLLPIQLIPYFQYTVGAVVGTLFLGMSYWQKGQKGFHGASVAVDPESLVTPWLITCWLVAVVQGFRRGHAVLRQFYDLDGIHGSGAWEEGAAYFSAFCLRPKIERLSLLMNLVYRYSRATGQFLFGTPSQYRSSPRA
;
A
#
# COMPACT_ATOMS: atom_id res chain seq x y z
N MET A 1 -9.61 -25.70 13.64
CA MET A 1 -8.47 -24.83 13.25
C MET A 1 -8.74 -23.46 13.87
N ALA A 2 -7.89 -22.98 14.78
CA ALA A 2 -8.14 -21.70 15.44
C ALA A 2 -8.00 -20.52 14.45
N PRO A 3 -8.84 -19.48 14.54
CA PRO A 3 -8.75 -18.33 13.65
C PRO A 3 -7.39 -17.64 13.81
N TYR A 4 -6.66 -17.49 12.70
CA TYR A 4 -5.43 -16.73 12.65
C TYR A 4 -5.75 -15.25 12.47
N TRP A 5 -5.31 -14.42 13.42
CA TRP A 5 -5.55 -12.99 13.40
C TRP A 5 -4.31 -12.25 12.95
N ARG A 6 -4.50 -11.18 12.16
CA ARG A 6 -3.48 -10.15 11.99
C ARG A 6 -4.01 -8.83 12.50
N TYR A 7 -3.13 -8.07 13.14
CA TYR A 7 -3.41 -6.68 13.46
C TYR A 7 -3.18 -5.85 12.20
N ALA A 8 -4.20 -5.14 11.78
CA ALA A 8 -4.08 -4.11 10.77
C ALA A 8 -4.25 -2.76 11.48
N ILE A 9 -3.22 -1.93 11.34
CA ILE A 9 -3.19 -0.59 11.90
C ILE A 9 -3.69 0.35 10.81
N GLU A 10 -4.79 1.02 11.09
CA GLU A 10 -5.20 2.21 10.37
C GLU A 10 -4.70 3.42 11.17
N LEU A 11 -4.12 4.41 10.50
CA LEU A 11 -3.36 5.50 11.15
C LEU A 11 -4.15 6.80 11.33
N PHE A 12 -5.37 6.84 10.81
CA PHE A 12 -6.21 8.03 10.81
C PHE A 12 -7.25 7.93 11.94
N PRO A 13 -7.52 9.01 12.71
CA PRO A 13 -8.41 8.98 13.88
C PRO A 13 -9.81 8.43 13.61
N GLN A 14 -10.26 8.49 12.36
CA GLN A 14 -11.53 7.94 11.90
C GLN A 14 -11.56 6.40 11.86
N PHE A 15 -10.42 5.75 12.05
CA PHE A 15 -10.27 4.32 11.87
C PHE A 15 -9.32 3.73 12.92
N GLN A 16 -9.88 2.92 13.81
CA GLN A 16 -9.15 2.28 14.90
C GLN A 16 -8.27 1.13 14.42
N LYS A 17 -7.23 0.79 15.20
CA LYS A 17 -6.52 -0.49 15.09
C LYS A 17 -7.53 -1.63 15.13
N LYS A 18 -7.62 -2.39 14.04
CA LYS A 18 -8.60 -3.48 13.90
C LYS A 18 -7.89 -4.82 13.81
N ARG A 19 -8.43 -5.80 14.52
CA ARG A 19 -8.08 -7.21 14.31
C ARG A 19 -8.79 -7.69 13.07
N ILE A 20 -8.04 -8.04 12.04
CA ILE A 20 -8.59 -8.57 10.79
C ILE A 20 -8.41 -10.09 10.79
N PRO A 21 -9.49 -10.86 10.65
CA PRO A 21 -9.38 -12.31 10.55
C PRO A 21 -8.72 -12.67 9.22
N VAL A 22 -7.77 -13.61 9.27
CA VAL A 22 -7.07 -14.10 8.08
C VAL A 22 -7.29 -15.60 7.99
N ALA A 23 -7.90 -16.03 6.89
CA ALA A 23 -8.07 -17.44 6.62
C ALA A 23 -6.70 -18.06 6.30
N ARG A 24 -6.31 -19.07 7.08
CA ARG A 24 -5.06 -19.81 6.93
C ARG A 24 -5.39 -21.24 6.55
N PHE A 25 -4.65 -21.79 5.60
CA PHE A 25 -4.88 -23.12 5.05
C PHE A 25 -3.59 -23.91 5.08
N ILE A 26 -3.73 -25.23 5.21
CA ILE A 26 -2.63 -26.19 5.13
C ILE A 26 -2.81 -27.01 3.86
N CYS A 27 -1.85 -26.93 2.95
CA CYS A 27 -1.78 -27.84 1.81
C CYS A 27 -1.32 -29.21 2.32
N ARG A 28 -2.20 -30.23 2.28
CA ARG A 28 -1.91 -31.58 2.81
C ARG A 28 -0.77 -32.25 2.07
N GLU A 29 -0.74 -32.10 0.76
CA GLU A 29 0.26 -32.68 -0.13
C GLU A 29 1.65 -32.07 0.10
N ARG A 30 1.76 -30.74 0.08
CA ARG A 30 3.04 -30.03 0.24
C ARG A 30 3.45 -29.82 1.70
N ARG A 31 2.59 -30.15 2.67
CA ARG A 31 2.74 -29.87 4.11
C ARG A 31 3.10 -28.40 4.41
N LYS A 32 2.70 -27.47 3.52
CA LYS A 32 2.96 -26.02 3.63
C LYS A 32 1.70 -25.26 4.03
N THR A 33 1.89 -24.17 4.78
CA THR A 33 0.82 -23.27 5.19
C THR A 33 0.77 -22.05 4.28
N PHE A 34 -0.42 -21.64 3.86
CA PHE A 34 -0.64 -20.37 3.16
C PHE A 34 -1.79 -19.58 3.82
N SER A 35 -1.88 -18.29 3.54
CA SER A 35 -2.89 -17.41 4.13
C SER A 35 -3.55 -16.57 3.04
N LEU A 36 -4.88 -16.52 3.04
CA LEU A 36 -5.66 -15.64 2.19
C LEU A 36 -5.73 -14.27 2.87
N LEU A 37 -4.88 -13.35 2.39
CA LEU A 37 -4.83 -11.98 2.89
C LEU A 37 -5.92 -11.15 2.21
N PRO A 38 -6.72 -10.38 2.97
CA PRO A 38 -7.62 -9.39 2.38
C PRO A 38 -6.84 -8.37 1.56
N ILE A 39 -7.41 -7.92 0.45
CA ILE A 39 -6.77 -7.02 -0.50
C ILE A 39 -6.45 -5.64 0.08
N GLN A 40 -7.16 -5.21 1.13
CA GLN A 40 -6.85 -3.99 1.89
C GLN A 40 -5.53 -4.06 2.69
N LEU A 41 -4.91 -5.23 2.79
CA LEU A 41 -3.62 -5.40 3.45
C LEU A 41 -2.47 -5.40 2.45
N ILE A 42 -1.37 -4.74 2.82
CA ILE A 42 -0.09 -4.95 2.15
C ILE A 42 0.55 -6.21 2.77
N PRO A 43 0.94 -7.23 1.98
CA PRO A 43 1.53 -8.45 2.51
C PRO A 43 2.76 -8.18 3.39
N TYR A 44 2.71 -8.66 4.64
CA TYR A 44 3.74 -8.51 5.68
C TYR A 44 3.94 -7.11 6.24
N PHE A 45 3.01 -6.19 5.95
CA PHE A 45 2.95 -4.90 6.61
C PHE A 45 1.89 -4.96 7.70
N GLN A 46 2.14 -4.25 8.80
CA GLN A 46 1.17 -4.08 9.87
C GLN A 46 0.11 -3.02 9.51
N TYR A 47 0.40 -2.19 8.51
CA TYR A 47 -0.43 -1.07 8.07
C TYR A 47 -1.26 -1.45 6.83
N THR A 48 -2.50 -0.98 6.77
CA THR A 48 -3.36 -1.16 5.60
C THR A 48 -2.82 -0.35 4.41
N VAL A 49 -3.32 -0.66 3.21
CA VAL A 49 -3.04 0.17 2.03
C VAL A 49 -3.52 1.62 2.26
N GLY A 50 -4.67 1.79 2.91
CA GLY A 50 -5.22 3.10 3.27
C GLY A 50 -4.30 3.90 4.18
N ALA A 51 -3.78 3.28 5.24
CA ALA A 51 -2.90 3.92 6.21
C ALA A 51 -1.60 4.38 5.55
N VAL A 52 -1.00 3.49 4.75
CA VAL A 52 0.24 3.77 4.04
C VAL A 52 0.06 4.92 3.03
N VAL A 53 -0.91 4.79 2.13
CA VAL A 53 -1.10 5.78 1.06
C VAL A 53 -1.63 7.11 1.63
N GLY A 54 -2.50 7.07 2.63
CA GLY A 54 -2.95 8.26 3.34
C GLY A 54 -1.81 9.01 4.00
N THR A 55 -0.86 8.32 4.63
CA THR A 55 0.30 8.96 5.26
C THR A 55 1.20 9.62 4.21
N LEU A 56 1.34 9.01 3.02
CA LEU A 56 2.04 9.63 1.90
C LEU A 56 1.33 10.91 1.41
N PHE A 57 -0.01 10.94 1.42
CA PHE A 57 -0.76 12.16 1.13
C PHE A 57 -0.55 13.26 2.17
N LEU A 58 -0.45 12.90 3.46
CA LEU A 58 -0.07 13.87 4.49
C LEU A 58 1.32 14.45 4.17
N GLY A 59 2.30 13.58 3.86
CA GLY A 59 3.64 14.01 3.43
C GLY A 59 3.59 14.99 2.24
N MET A 60 2.73 14.72 1.26
CA MET A 60 2.54 15.58 0.09
C MET A 60 1.99 16.95 0.46
N SER A 61 1.02 16.99 1.37
CA SER A 61 0.44 18.26 1.85
C SER A 61 1.48 19.12 2.59
N TYR A 62 2.39 18.51 3.34
CA TYR A 62 3.48 19.23 4.02
C TYR A 62 4.57 19.68 3.04
N TRP A 63 4.89 18.86 2.04
CA TRP A 63 5.83 19.24 0.98
C TRP A 63 5.33 20.42 0.14
N GLN A 64 4.04 20.44 -0.20
CA GLN A 64 3.40 21.58 -0.88
C GLN A 64 3.45 22.87 -0.05
N LYS A 65 3.58 22.77 1.27
CA LYS A 65 3.79 23.91 2.18
C LYS A 65 5.27 24.26 2.39
N GLY A 66 6.18 23.69 1.59
CA GLY A 66 7.61 23.95 1.63
C GLY A 66 8.40 23.15 2.67
N GLN A 67 7.78 22.20 3.38
CA GLN A 67 8.53 21.33 4.29
C GLN A 67 9.31 20.26 3.54
N LYS A 68 10.53 19.97 4.00
CA LYS A 68 11.36 18.87 3.48
C LYS A 68 11.22 17.63 4.36
N GLY A 69 11.16 16.46 3.73
CA GLY A 69 11.05 15.17 4.41
C GLY A 69 9.65 14.87 4.97
N PHE A 70 9.57 13.87 5.86
CA PHE A 70 8.31 13.31 6.35
C PHE A 70 8.01 13.59 7.84
N HIS A 71 8.74 14.50 8.47
CA HIS A 71 8.54 14.82 9.89
C HIS A 71 7.14 15.36 10.18
N GLY A 72 6.63 16.28 9.35
CA GLY A 72 5.25 16.78 9.50
C GLY A 72 4.21 15.66 9.41
N ALA A 73 4.42 14.70 8.50
CA ALA A 73 3.51 13.57 8.33
C ALA A 73 3.56 12.57 9.50
N SER A 74 4.74 12.28 10.05
CA SER A 74 4.86 11.35 11.19
C SER A 74 4.23 11.89 12.47
N VAL A 75 4.21 13.21 12.66
CA VAL A 75 3.56 13.84 13.82
C VAL A 75 2.05 14.00 13.62
N ALA A 76 1.57 13.99 12.38
CA ALA A 76 0.16 14.19 12.04
C ALA A 76 -0.68 12.90 12.04
N VAL A 77 -0.04 11.72 12.08
CA VAL A 77 -0.71 10.43 12.29
C VAL A 77 -0.94 10.18 13.79
N ASP A 78 -1.63 9.09 14.14
CA ASP A 78 -1.85 8.69 15.54
C ASP A 78 -0.57 8.84 16.40
N PRO A 79 -0.59 9.66 17.48
CA PRO A 79 0.57 9.90 18.34
C PRO A 79 1.12 8.63 19.01
N GLU A 80 0.25 7.64 19.23
CA GLU A 80 0.65 6.35 19.81
C GLU A 80 1.23 5.39 18.76
N SER A 81 1.27 5.79 17.48
CA SER A 81 1.83 4.99 16.40
C SER A 81 3.36 5.08 16.35
N LEU A 82 4.01 3.95 16.03
CA LEU A 82 5.47 3.88 15.85
C LEU A 82 5.92 4.37 14.47
N VAL A 83 5.17 5.29 13.87
CA VAL A 83 5.43 5.77 12.51
C VAL A 83 6.54 6.80 12.55
N THR A 84 7.65 6.47 11.89
CA THR A 84 8.81 7.37 11.77
C THR A 84 8.89 7.98 10.37
N PRO A 85 9.55 9.13 10.20
CA PRO A 85 9.82 9.69 8.86
C PRO A 85 10.51 8.69 7.93
N TRP A 86 11.43 7.88 8.46
CA TRP A 86 12.11 6.82 7.71
C TRP A 86 11.13 5.74 7.23
N LEU A 87 10.22 5.29 8.09
CA LEU A 87 9.21 4.31 7.72
C LEU A 87 8.30 4.84 6.59
N ILE A 88 7.94 6.12 6.63
CA ILE A 88 7.17 6.78 5.56
C ILE A 88 7.98 6.81 4.25
N THR A 89 9.28 7.06 4.29
CA THR A 89 10.16 6.92 3.12
C THR A 89 10.17 5.50 2.57
N CYS A 90 10.28 4.47 3.42
CA CYS A 90 10.21 3.08 2.98
C CYS A 90 8.86 2.75 2.31
N TRP A 91 7.77 3.31 2.84
CA TRP A 91 6.44 3.16 2.25
C TRP A 91 6.32 3.82 0.88
N LEU A 92 6.87 5.02 0.71
CA LEU A 92 6.91 5.68 -0.58
C LEU A 92 7.59 4.78 -1.62
N VAL A 93 8.77 4.26 -1.29
CA VAL A 93 9.53 3.36 -2.16
C VAL A 93 8.70 2.11 -2.50
N ALA A 94 8.07 1.48 -1.50
CA ALA A 94 7.26 0.29 -1.71
C ALA A 94 6.03 0.56 -2.61
N VAL A 95 5.39 1.72 -2.45
CA VAL A 95 4.23 2.14 -3.25
C VAL A 95 4.66 2.41 -4.70
N VAL A 96 5.74 3.18 -4.90
CA VAL A 96 6.28 3.46 -6.24
C VAL A 96 6.71 2.18 -6.95
N GLN A 97 7.39 1.26 -6.24
CA GLN A 97 7.73 -0.05 -6.81
C GLN A 97 6.48 -0.86 -7.21
N GLY A 98 5.42 -0.80 -6.41
CA GLY A 98 4.13 -1.40 -6.76
C GLY A 98 3.54 -0.81 -8.04
N PHE A 99 3.57 0.52 -8.17
CA PHE A 99 3.11 1.20 -9.38
C PHE A 99 3.97 0.89 -10.60
N ARG A 100 5.29 0.91 -10.48
CA ARG A 100 6.22 0.52 -11.55
C ARG A 100 5.93 -0.90 -12.05
N ARG A 101 5.78 -1.85 -11.12
CA ARG A 101 5.42 -3.23 -11.46
C ARG A 101 4.06 -3.31 -12.14
N GLY A 102 3.10 -2.52 -11.67
CA GLY A 102 1.74 -2.49 -12.21
C GLY A 102 1.57 -1.64 -13.47
N HIS A 103 2.58 -0.86 -13.87
CA HIS A 103 2.43 0.24 -14.83
C HIS A 103 1.79 -0.21 -16.15
N ALA A 104 2.30 -1.28 -16.76
CA ALA A 104 1.79 -1.79 -18.03
C ALA A 104 0.31 -2.20 -17.96
N VAL A 105 -0.11 -2.81 -16.84
CA VAL A 105 -1.51 -3.20 -16.62
C VAL A 105 -2.38 -1.97 -16.31
N LEU A 106 -1.87 -1.06 -15.48
CA LEU A 106 -2.60 0.13 -15.07
C LEU A 106 -2.80 1.12 -16.22
N ARG A 107 -1.91 1.14 -17.21
CA ARG A 107 -2.03 1.95 -18.44
C ARG A 107 -3.26 1.60 -19.27
N GLN A 108 -3.83 0.40 -19.10
CA GLN A 108 -5.10 0.02 -19.74
C GLN A 108 -6.31 0.75 -19.15
N PHE A 109 -6.15 1.37 -17.97
CA PHE A 109 -7.24 1.96 -17.20
C PHE A 109 -7.04 3.45 -16.90
N TYR A 110 -5.81 3.95 -17.04
CA TYR A 110 -5.40 5.31 -16.70
C TYR A 110 -4.36 5.79 -17.72
N ASP A 111 -4.35 7.08 -17.99
CA ASP A 111 -3.29 7.71 -18.78
C ASP A 111 -2.02 7.82 -17.93
N LEU A 112 -0.98 7.06 -18.30
CA LEU A 112 0.30 7.00 -17.59
C LEU A 112 1.48 7.42 -18.48
N ASP A 113 1.21 7.93 -19.68
CA ASP A 113 2.20 8.10 -20.75
C ASP A 113 3.28 9.12 -20.40
N GLY A 114 2.99 10.04 -19.48
CA GLY A 114 3.93 11.05 -18.99
C GLY A 114 4.80 10.60 -17.79
N ILE A 115 4.56 9.43 -17.21
CA ILE A 115 5.23 9.03 -15.96
C ILE A 115 6.57 8.35 -16.28
N HIS A 116 7.65 9.12 -16.13
CA HIS A 116 9.02 8.66 -16.34
C HIS A 116 9.83 8.79 -15.05
N GLY A 117 10.73 7.82 -14.82
CA GLY A 117 11.44 7.66 -13.56
C GLY A 117 12.33 8.87 -13.20
N SER A 118 11.82 9.75 -12.37
CA SER A 118 12.58 10.76 -11.64
C SER A 118 12.11 10.70 -10.20
N GLY A 119 13.01 10.45 -9.25
CA GLY A 119 12.79 10.40 -7.79
C GLY A 119 11.60 9.54 -7.29
N ALA A 120 11.72 8.90 -6.12
CA ALA A 120 10.57 8.17 -5.58
C ALA A 120 9.37 9.10 -5.31
N TRP A 121 9.63 10.37 -5.00
CA TRP A 121 8.59 11.32 -4.63
C TRP A 121 7.85 11.89 -5.83
N GLU A 122 8.59 12.39 -6.81
CA GLU A 122 8.06 12.98 -8.03
C GLU A 122 7.28 11.94 -8.84
N GLU A 123 7.83 10.73 -8.97
CA GLU A 123 7.13 9.62 -9.61
C GLU A 123 5.88 9.19 -8.83
N GLY A 124 5.98 9.08 -7.50
CA GLY A 124 4.81 8.79 -6.65
C GLY A 124 3.70 9.83 -6.83
N ALA A 125 4.07 11.11 -6.88
CA ALA A 125 3.13 12.20 -7.11
C ALA A 125 2.50 12.16 -8.50
N ALA A 126 3.27 11.83 -9.54
CA ALA A 126 2.76 11.66 -10.90
C ALA A 126 1.71 10.54 -10.98
N TYR A 127 2.00 9.38 -10.37
CA TYR A 127 1.02 8.28 -10.28
C TYR A 127 -0.24 8.69 -9.53
N PHE A 128 -0.11 9.31 -8.35
CA PHE A 128 -1.28 9.73 -7.59
C PHE A 128 -2.13 10.73 -8.38
N SER A 129 -1.52 11.66 -9.10
CA SER A 129 -2.22 12.59 -9.99
C SER A 129 -2.98 11.85 -11.09
N ALA A 130 -2.33 10.92 -11.81
CA ALA A 130 -2.95 10.14 -12.88
C ALA A 130 -4.13 9.28 -12.40
N PHE A 131 -4.05 8.74 -11.18
CA PHE A 131 -5.14 7.98 -10.56
C PHE A 131 -6.22 8.88 -9.95
N CYS A 132 -6.12 10.21 -10.11
CA CYS A 132 -7.01 11.19 -9.48
C CYS A 132 -7.07 11.03 -7.95
N LEU A 133 -6.00 10.53 -7.34
CA LEU A 133 -5.86 10.43 -5.89
C LEU A 133 -5.35 11.78 -5.37
N ARG A 134 -6.15 12.41 -4.50
CA ARG A 134 -5.82 13.70 -3.87
C ARG A 134 -5.86 13.55 -2.35
N PRO A 135 -5.15 14.42 -1.60
CA PRO A 135 -5.13 14.43 -0.13
C PRO A 135 -6.50 14.83 0.48
N LYS A 136 -7.52 13.99 0.33
CA LYS A 136 -8.81 14.05 1.04
C LYS A 136 -9.26 12.62 1.40
N ILE A 137 -9.68 12.44 2.65
CA ILE A 137 -10.00 11.14 3.28
C ILE A 137 -11.14 10.39 2.55
N GLU A 138 -12.06 11.10 1.91
CA GLU A 138 -13.20 10.55 1.15
C GLU A 138 -12.79 9.66 -0.05
N ARG A 139 -11.50 9.62 -0.42
CA ARG A 139 -10.99 8.92 -1.60
C ARG A 139 -10.34 7.56 -1.30
N LEU A 140 -10.51 7.02 -0.08
CA LEU A 140 -10.16 5.62 0.20
C LEU A 140 -10.88 4.66 -0.77
N SER A 141 -12.11 4.99 -1.18
CA SER A 141 -12.87 4.24 -2.19
C SER A 141 -12.17 4.20 -3.55
N LEU A 142 -11.60 5.31 -4.03
CA LEU A 142 -10.83 5.37 -5.29
C LEU A 142 -9.54 4.55 -5.21
N LEU A 143 -8.83 4.66 -4.08
CA LEU A 143 -7.64 3.85 -3.81
C LEU A 143 -8.00 2.35 -3.80
N MET A 144 -9.07 1.96 -3.13
CA MET A 144 -9.50 0.57 -3.10
C MET A 144 -9.99 0.08 -4.47
N ASN A 145 -10.65 0.93 -5.26
CA ASN A 145 -11.02 0.62 -6.64
C ASN A 145 -9.77 0.36 -7.52
N LEU A 146 -8.72 1.18 -7.38
CA LEU A 146 -7.45 0.99 -8.07
C LEU A 146 -6.82 -0.37 -7.71
N VAL A 147 -6.69 -0.66 -6.41
CA VAL A 147 -6.10 -1.91 -5.92
C VAL A 147 -6.93 -3.12 -6.38
N TYR A 148 -8.26 -3.03 -6.27
CA TYR A 148 -9.18 -4.08 -6.69
C TYR A 148 -9.12 -4.34 -8.19
N ARG A 149 -9.11 -3.29 -9.01
CA ARG A 149 -9.01 -3.40 -10.46
C ARG A 149 -7.70 -4.09 -10.88
N TYR A 150 -6.57 -3.69 -10.29
CA TYR A 150 -5.30 -4.35 -10.54
C TYR A 150 -5.31 -5.83 -10.13
N SER A 151 -5.80 -6.13 -8.92
CA SER A 151 -5.84 -7.51 -8.44
C SER A 151 -6.78 -8.39 -9.24
N ARG A 152 -7.90 -7.85 -9.75
CA ARG A 152 -8.81 -8.58 -10.62
C ARG A 152 -8.18 -8.87 -11.97
N ALA A 153 -7.41 -7.93 -12.52
CA ALA A 153 -6.72 -8.10 -13.81
C ALA A 153 -5.53 -9.06 -13.74
N THR A 154 -4.84 -9.14 -12.60
CA THR A 154 -3.56 -9.85 -12.48
C THR A 154 -3.57 -11.06 -11.56
N GLY A 155 -4.57 -11.18 -10.67
CA GLY A 155 -4.54 -12.11 -9.55
C GLY A 155 -3.50 -11.76 -8.48
N GLN A 156 -2.90 -10.56 -8.51
CA GLN A 156 -1.79 -10.16 -7.65
C GLN A 156 -2.10 -8.93 -6.79
N PHE A 157 -1.33 -8.76 -5.72
CA PHE A 157 -1.37 -7.54 -4.90
C PHE A 157 -0.63 -6.41 -5.60
N LEU A 158 -1.24 -5.23 -5.67
CA LEU A 158 -0.58 -4.03 -6.24
C LEU A 158 0.63 -3.60 -5.41
N PHE A 159 0.51 -3.68 -4.08
CA PHE A 159 1.58 -3.30 -3.15
C PHE A 159 2.07 -4.51 -2.35
N GLY A 160 3.38 -4.60 -2.17
CA GLY A 160 4.04 -5.72 -1.49
C GLY A 160 4.11 -7.00 -2.33
N THR A 161 4.76 -8.01 -1.75
CA THR A 161 4.98 -9.32 -2.38
C THR A 161 4.61 -10.44 -1.39
N PRO A 162 3.52 -11.19 -1.64
CA PRO A 162 3.16 -12.39 -0.89
C PRO A 162 4.31 -13.41 -0.83
N SER A 163 4.42 -14.18 0.26
CA SER A 163 5.50 -15.15 0.43
C SER A 163 5.51 -16.23 -0.63
N GLN A 164 4.34 -16.61 -1.15
CA GLN A 164 4.22 -17.59 -2.22
C GLN A 164 5.00 -17.20 -3.49
N TYR A 165 5.24 -15.91 -3.71
CA TYR A 165 6.04 -15.41 -4.82
C TYR A 165 7.51 -15.13 -4.44
N ARG A 166 7.87 -15.19 -3.16
CA ARG A 166 9.28 -15.06 -2.71
C ARG A 166 10.08 -16.35 -2.91
N SER A 167 9.40 -17.46 -3.19
CA SER A 167 9.99 -18.79 -3.25
C SER A 167 9.92 -19.43 -4.64
N SER A 168 9.84 -18.63 -5.71
CA SER A 168 10.13 -19.22 -7.03
C SER A 168 11.64 -19.42 -7.09
N PRO A 169 12.14 -20.66 -7.21
CA PRO A 169 13.45 -20.83 -7.81
C PRO A 169 13.36 -20.16 -9.19
N ARG A 170 14.40 -19.43 -9.58
CA ARG A 170 14.56 -19.10 -11.00
C ARG A 170 14.52 -20.45 -11.73
N ALA A 171 13.54 -20.62 -12.62
CA ALA A 171 13.59 -21.66 -13.62
C ALA A 171 14.66 -21.31 -14.64
#